data_AF-A0A9D6GBW0-F1
#
_entry.id   AF-A0A9D6GBW0-F1
#
_cell.length_a   1.000
_cell.length_b   1.000
_cell.length_c   1.000
_cell.angle_alpha   90.00
_cell.angle_beta   90.00
_cell.angle_gamma   90.00
#
_symmetry.space_group_name_H-M   'P 1'
#
loop_
_entity.id
_entity.type
_entity.pdbx_description
1 polymer ?
#
loop_
_entity_poly.entity_id
_entity_poly.type
_entity_poly.pdbx_seq_one_letter_code
_entity_poly.pdbx_strand_id
1 'polypeptide(L)'
;MRAISMALAAAGALSLLAACGEKEPSKLTFEQVSSELSKGEDSFTAYLKTLANRKIDWSGAVVEVQRWNEDDYMKAAGVMVDVDGKAGADAFVHIKVGDADRLKAGARFGFVANITGSRREDGRSVIELQADSLKL
;
A
#
# COMPACT_ATOMS: atom_id res chain seq x y z
N MET A 1 -9.02 -45.23 49.93
CA MET A 1 -9.35 -45.81 48.60
C MET A 1 -9.97 -44.74 47.73
N ARG A 2 -9.26 -44.31 46.68
CA ARG A 2 -9.73 -44.18 45.29
C ARG A 2 -8.71 -43.33 44.53
N ALA A 3 -7.87 -44.05 43.78
CA ALA A 3 -7.07 -43.50 42.72
C ALA A 3 -7.99 -42.90 41.65
N ILE A 4 -7.63 -41.73 41.13
CA ILE A 4 -8.19 -41.20 39.88
C ILE A 4 -7.08 -41.36 38.85
N SER A 5 -7.24 -42.38 38.02
CA SER A 5 -6.45 -42.60 36.82
C SER A 5 -6.83 -41.60 35.73
N MET A 6 -5.82 -40.98 35.14
CA MET A 6 -5.51 -40.96 33.70
C MET A 6 -6.65 -40.69 32.70
N ALA A 7 -6.53 -39.61 31.91
CA ALA A 7 -6.88 -39.61 30.50
C ALA A 7 -6.11 -38.52 29.73
N LEU A 8 -5.21 -39.00 28.89
CA LEU A 8 -4.48 -38.34 27.82
C LEU A 8 -5.49 -37.90 26.74
N ALA A 9 -5.42 -36.64 26.29
CA ALA A 9 -6.02 -36.21 25.02
C ALA A 9 -4.98 -35.40 24.25
N ALA A 10 -4.24 -36.11 23.41
CA ALA A 10 -3.48 -35.54 22.31
C ALA A 10 -4.47 -35.05 21.24
N ALA A 11 -4.43 -33.76 20.95
CA ALA A 11 -4.99 -33.15 19.75
C ALA A 11 -4.30 -31.79 19.61
N GLY A 12 -3.64 -31.42 18.53
CA GLY A 12 -3.33 -32.09 17.28
C GLY A 12 -2.39 -31.14 16.55
N ALA A 13 -1.46 -31.71 15.78
CA ALA A 13 -0.74 -31.11 14.67
C ALA A 13 -0.66 -29.56 14.62
N LEU A 14 0.39 -29.00 15.24
CA LEU A 14 0.97 -27.74 14.76
C LEU A 14 1.45 -27.97 13.32
N SER A 15 0.58 -27.62 12.38
CA SER A 15 0.89 -27.52 10.97
C SER A 15 1.81 -26.31 10.76
N LEU A 16 3.10 -26.48 11.08
CA LEU A 16 4.20 -25.55 10.84
C LEU A 16 4.58 -25.50 9.35
N LEU A 17 3.60 -25.36 8.47
CA LEU A 17 3.78 -25.27 7.01
C LEU A 17 2.93 -24.12 6.45
N ALA A 18 3.16 -22.91 6.96
CA ALA A 18 2.74 -21.68 6.31
C ALA A 18 3.64 -20.53 6.77
N ALA A 19 4.81 -20.38 6.14
CA ALA A 19 5.58 -19.15 6.26
C ALA A 19 6.37 -18.80 4.97
N CYS A 20 5.82 -19.16 3.81
CA CYS A 20 5.91 -18.29 2.64
C CYS A 20 4.58 -17.53 2.54
N GLY A 21 4.20 -16.85 3.63
CA GLY A 21 2.98 -16.06 3.68
C GLY A 21 3.30 -14.67 3.17
N GLU A 22 2.79 -14.30 2.00
CA GLU A 22 2.73 -12.91 1.59
C GLU A 22 2.15 -12.08 2.74
N LYS A 23 2.80 -10.95 3.08
CA LYS A 23 2.28 -10.04 4.11
C LYS A 23 0.85 -9.64 3.72
N GLU A 24 -0.10 -9.86 4.62
CA GLU A 24 -1.48 -9.40 4.46
C GLU A 24 -1.54 -7.86 4.46
N PRO A 25 -2.41 -7.23 3.63
CA PRO A 25 -2.62 -5.80 3.68
C PRO A 25 -3.06 -5.33 5.06
N SER A 26 -2.52 -4.19 5.50
CA SER A 26 -2.93 -3.57 6.76
C SER A 26 -4.32 -2.94 6.65
N LYS A 27 -4.99 -2.77 7.80
CA LYS A 27 -6.25 -2.02 7.91
C LYS A 27 -6.06 -0.49 7.89
N LEU A 28 -4.87 -0.03 7.50
CA LEU A 28 -4.53 1.39 7.43
C LEU A 28 -5.35 2.04 6.32
N THR A 29 -6.10 3.08 6.65
CA THR A 29 -6.90 3.84 5.69
C THR A 29 -6.15 5.07 5.20
N PHE A 30 -6.48 5.56 4.01
CA PHE A 30 -5.90 6.79 3.49
C PHE A 30 -6.19 8.00 4.38
N GLU A 31 -7.40 8.08 4.95
CA GLU A 31 -7.79 9.17 5.85
C GLU A 31 -6.92 9.22 7.11
N GLN A 32 -6.58 8.07 7.68
CA GLN A 32 -5.65 8.00 8.82
C GLN A 32 -4.27 8.56 8.47
N VAL A 33 -3.75 8.21 7.29
CA VAL A 33 -2.45 8.70 6.81
C VAL A 33 -2.49 10.20 6.52
N SER A 34 -3.49 10.66 5.78
CA SER A 34 -3.68 12.06 5.39
C SER A 34 -3.99 12.97 6.59
N SER A 35 -4.58 12.45 7.67
CA SER A 35 -4.82 13.24 8.90
C SER A 35 -3.53 13.78 9.52
N GLU A 36 -2.40 13.10 9.34
CA GLU A 36 -1.11 13.53 9.88
C GLU A 36 -0.58 14.79 9.17
N LEU A 37 -1.00 15.07 7.93
CA LEU A 37 -0.68 16.35 7.26
C LEU A 37 -1.25 17.56 8.01
N SER A 38 -2.40 17.41 8.66
CA SER A 38 -3.00 18.50 9.44
C SER A 38 -2.17 18.88 10.66
N LYS A 39 -1.23 18.01 11.09
CA LYS A 39 -0.26 18.27 12.16
C LYS A 39 1.04 18.89 11.66
N GLY A 40 1.19 19.06 10.36
CA GLY A 40 2.38 19.58 9.70
C GLY A 40 3.14 18.52 8.91
N GLU A 41 3.89 18.98 7.91
CA GLU A 41 4.61 18.14 6.96
C GLU A 41 5.68 17.26 7.62
N ASP A 42 6.43 17.80 8.59
CA ASP A 42 7.43 17.02 9.33
C ASP A 42 6.79 15.84 10.09
N SER A 43 5.61 16.05 10.68
CA SER A 43 4.85 15.00 11.36
C SER A 43 4.40 13.93 10.37
N PHE A 44 3.89 14.35 9.21
CA PHE A 44 3.46 13.45 8.15
C PHE A 44 4.62 12.61 7.60
N THR A 45 5.75 13.22 7.27
CA THR A 45 6.93 12.51 6.78
C THR A 45 7.51 11.58 7.85
N ALA A 46 7.56 12.01 9.12
CA ALA A 46 7.97 11.15 10.23
C ALA A 46 7.04 9.94 10.38
N TYR A 47 5.73 10.15 10.28
CA TYR A 47 4.74 9.09 10.35
C TYR A 47 4.90 8.09 9.20
N LEU A 48 5.00 8.56 7.95
CA LEU A 48 5.21 7.67 6.80
C LEU A 48 6.49 6.86 6.88
N LYS A 49 7.57 7.39 7.47
CA LYS A 49 8.79 6.61 7.74
C LYS A 49 8.53 5.42 8.67
N THR A 50 7.63 5.55 9.65
CA THR A 50 7.23 4.41 10.51
C THR A 50 6.41 3.36 9.77
N LEU A 51 5.83 3.75 8.63
CA LEU A 51 5.01 2.90 7.77
C LEU A 51 5.77 2.35 6.55
N ALA A 52 7.09 2.57 6.46
CA ALA A 52 7.87 2.06 5.34
C ALA A 52 7.70 0.54 5.17
N ASN A 53 7.44 0.10 3.94
CA ASN A 53 7.13 -1.27 3.54
C ASN A 53 5.85 -1.85 4.19
N ARG A 54 4.96 -1.00 4.72
CA ARG A 54 3.61 -1.41 5.12
C ARG A 54 2.77 -1.62 3.87
N LYS A 55 2.20 -2.83 3.75
CA LYS A 55 1.24 -3.15 2.70
C LYS A 55 -0.13 -2.56 3.00
N ILE A 56 -0.77 -1.99 1.99
CA ILE A 56 -2.11 -1.39 2.02
C ILE A 56 -2.96 -1.96 0.87
N ASP A 57 -4.27 -1.81 0.99
CA ASP A 57 -5.24 -2.13 -0.06
C ASP A 57 -6.23 -0.98 -0.18
N TRP A 58 -6.00 -0.09 -1.15
CA TRP A 58 -6.78 1.14 -1.36
C TRP A 58 -7.40 1.17 -2.75
N SER A 59 -8.31 2.12 -2.96
CA SER A 59 -8.91 2.38 -4.26
C SER A 59 -9.02 3.87 -4.52
N GLY A 60 -9.00 4.27 -5.78
CA GLY A 60 -9.10 5.68 -6.15
C GLY A 60 -9.42 5.88 -7.61
N ALA A 61 -9.45 7.13 -8.03
CA ALA A 61 -9.57 7.53 -9.42
C ALA A 61 -8.19 7.91 -9.98
N VAL A 62 -7.91 7.50 -11.20
CA VAL A 62 -6.72 7.93 -11.93
C VAL A 62 -6.82 9.43 -12.21
N VAL A 63 -5.87 10.21 -11.71
CA VAL A 63 -5.70 11.61 -12.08
C VAL A 63 -4.86 11.70 -13.34
N GLU A 64 -3.70 11.05 -13.33
CA GLU A 64 -2.73 11.08 -14.42
C GLU A 64 -1.94 9.78 -14.46
N VAL A 65 -1.59 9.31 -15.67
CA VAL A 65 -0.65 8.21 -15.87
C VAL A 65 0.65 8.78 -16.42
N GLN A 66 1.74 8.62 -15.68
CA GLN A 66 3.06 9.10 -16.04
C GLN A 66 3.94 7.93 -16.51
N ARG A 67 4.75 8.18 -17.55
CA ARG A 67 5.77 7.26 -18.04
C ARG A 67 7.08 8.02 -18.15
N TRP A 68 8.16 7.43 -17.67
CA TRP A 68 9.48 8.01 -17.76
C TRP A 68 10.53 6.92 -17.99
N ASN A 69 11.73 7.34 -18.36
CA ASN A 69 12.89 6.48 -18.44
C ASN A 69 13.67 6.67 -17.12
N GLU A 70 13.90 5.59 -16.36
CA GLU A 70 14.78 5.62 -15.19
C GLU A 70 16.25 5.69 -15.62
N ASP A 71 16.57 5.01 -16.72
CA ASP A 71 17.84 5.12 -17.45
C ASP A 71 17.60 4.90 -18.96
N ASP A 72 18.66 4.84 -19.75
CA ASP A 72 18.57 4.68 -21.21
C ASP A 72 17.83 3.41 -21.68
N TYR A 73 17.63 2.42 -20.79
CA TYR A 73 17.11 1.09 -21.12
C TYR A 73 15.92 0.66 -20.25
N MET A 74 15.67 1.31 -19.12
CA MET A 74 14.62 0.97 -18.17
C MET A 74 13.50 2.00 -18.20
N LYS A 75 12.33 1.56 -18.65
CA LYS A 75 11.09 2.34 -18.59
C LYS A 75 10.39 2.09 -17.27
N ALA A 76 9.88 3.16 -16.68
CA ALA A 76 9.04 3.12 -15.51
C ALA A 76 7.70 3.80 -15.79
N ALA A 77 6.71 3.45 -14.96
CA ALA A 77 5.39 4.01 -15.03
C ALA A 77 4.83 4.21 -13.63
N GLY A 78 4.00 5.23 -13.51
CA GLY A 78 3.38 5.61 -12.26
C GLY A 78 2.06 6.31 -12.50
N VAL A 79 1.23 6.34 -11.47
CA VAL A 79 -0.12 6.86 -11.56
C VAL A 79 -0.37 7.77 -10.38
N MET A 80 -0.76 9.00 -10.69
CA MET A 80 -1.30 9.90 -9.68
C MET A 80 -2.75 9.50 -9.42
N VAL A 81 -3.08 9.29 -8.14
CA VAL A 81 -4.37 8.77 -7.71
C VAL A 81 -5.04 9.75 -6.75
N ASP A 82 -6.27 10.10 -7.06
CA ASP A 82 -7.21 10.70 -6.11
C ASP A 82 -7.86 9.58 -5.30
N VAL A 83 -7.38 9.39 -4.08
CA VAL A 83 -7.84 8.32 -3.19
C VAL A 83 -9.12 8.77 -2.49
N ASP A 84 -10.22 8.08 -2.80
CA ASP A 84 -11.56 8.31 -2.23
C ASP A 84 -12.15 9.72 -2.39
N GLY A 85 -11.62 10.58 -3.27
CA GLY A 85 -12.16 11.93 -3.51
C GLY A 85 -12.06 12.84 -2.29
N LYS A 86 -11.15 12.51 -1.36
CA LYS A 86 -10.96 13.22 -0.10
C LYS A 86 -9.80 14.20 -0.22
N ALA A 87 -9.99 15.41 0.32
CA ALA A 87 -8.90 16.36 0.47
C ALA A 87 -7.79 15.76 1.36
N GLY A 88 -6.55 15.79 0.91
CA GLY A 88 -5.43 15.16 1.62
C GLY A 88 -4.14 15.17 0.79
N ALA A 89 -3.24 14.24 1.13
CA ALA A 89 -2.02 14.00 0.36
C ALA A 89 -2.38 13.42 -1.01
N ASP A 90 -1.67 13.77 -2.07
CA ASP A 90 -1.79 13.01 -3.31
C ASP A 90 -1.10 11.64 -3.14
N ALA A 91 -1.54 10.62 -3.87
CA ALA A 91 -0.90 9.31 -3.87
C ALA A 91 -0.30 9.01 -5.24
N PHE A 92 1.00 8.74 -5.28
CA PHE A 92 1.69 8.31 -6.48
C PHE A 92 2.02 6.82 -6.40
N VAL A 93 1.41 6.04 -7.28
CA VAL A 93 1.57 4.59 -7.32
C VAL A 93 2.50 4.21 -8.48
N HIS A 94 3.68 3.72 -8.16
CA HIS A 94 4.58 3.07 -9.11
C HIS A 94 3.97 1.75 -9.55
N ILE A 95 3.83 1.55 -10.86
CA ILE A 95 3.18 0.38 -11.47
C ILE A 95 4.07 -0.24 -12.55
N LYS A 96 3.71 -1.44 -13.00
CA LYS A 96 4.36 -2.04 -14.16
C LYS A 96 3.99 -1.24 -15.42
N VAL A 97 4.96 -1.05 -16.31
CA VAL A 97 4.75 -0.32 -17.58
C VAL A 97 3.59 -0.90 -18.39
N GLY A 98 3.44 -2.23 -18.43
CA GLY A 98 2.35 -2.88 -19.17
C GLY A 98 0.95 -2.62 -18.60
N ASP A 99 0.84 -2.24 -17.32
CA ASP A 99 -0.45 -1.89 -16.72
C ASP A 99 -0.87 -0.45 -17.04
N ALA A 100 0.09 0.42 -17.37
CA ALA A 100 -0.17 1.83 -17.68
C ALA A 100 -1.08 2.02 -18.89
N ASP A 101 -1.08 1.09 -19.85
CA ASP A 101 -1.94 1.14 -21.05
C ASP A 101 -3.40 0.80 -20.75
N ARG A 102 -3.66 0.18 -19.59
CA ARG A 102 -4.99 -0.24 -19.15
C ARG A 102 -5.67 0.82 -18.27
N LEU A 103 -4.91 1.80 -17.80
CA LEU A 103 -5.38 2.89 -16.95
C LEU A 103 -5.66 4.14 -17.79
N LYS A 104 -6.77 4.83 -17.47
CA LYS A 104 -7.20 6.06 -18.13
C LYS A 104 -7.62 7.08 -17.08
N ALA A 105 -7.33 8.35 -17.31
CA ALA A 105 -7.77 9.43 -16.42
C ALA A 105 -9.28 9.35 -16.16
N GLY A 106 -9.67 9.54 -14.90
CA GLY A 106 -11.03 9.40 -14.40
C GLY A 106 -11.49 7.96 -14.14
N ALA A 107 -10.78 6.93 -14.62
CA ALA A 107 -11.13 5.54 -14.32
C ALA A 107 -10.87 5.23 -12.84
N ARG A 108 -11.78 4.46 -12.21
CA ARG A 108 -11.58 3.95 -10.85
C ARG A 108 -10.89 2.61 -10.89
N PHE A 109 -9.96 2.39 -9.96
CA PHE A 109 -9.27 1.12 -9.79
C PHE A 109 -8.89 0.90 -8.32
N GLY A 110 -8.69 -0.37 -7.96
CA GLY A 110 -8.10 -0.75 -6.68
C GLY A 110 -6.63 -1.14 -6.85
N PHE A 111 -5.85 -1.09 -5.78
CA PHE A 111 -4.46 -1.52 -5.78
C PHE A 111 -4.02 -2.01 -4.41
N VAL A 112 -3.19 -3.03 -4.43
CA VAL A 112 -2.43 -3.47 -3.25
C VAL A 112 -1.01 -2.98 -3.44
N ALA A 113 -0.51 -2.17 -2.50
CA ALA A 113 0.78 -1.51 -2.62
C ALA A 113 1.52 -1.46 -1.28
N ASN A 114 2.83 -1.22 -1.35
CA ASN A 114 3.66 -0.95 -0.20
C ASN A 114 3.96 0.55 -0.11
N ILE A 115 3.86 1.14 1.08
CA ILE A 115 4.29 2.51 1.32
C ILE A 115 5.82 2.55 1.25
N THR A 116 6.37 3.34 0.33
CA THR A 116 7.83 3.48 0.17
C THR A 116 8.34 4.80 0.75
N GLY A 117 7.48 5.81 0.87
CA GLY A 117 7.84 7.07 1.52
C GLY A 117 6.89 8.22 1.20
N SER A 118 7.45 9.43 1.20
CA SER A 118 6.81 10.63 0.69
C SER A 118 7.81 11.49 -0.06
N ARG A 119 7.30 12.30 -0.97
CA ARG A 119 8.03 13.40 -1.59
C ARG A 119 7.21 14.67 -1.53
N ARG A 120 7.88 15.79 -1.80
CA ARG A 120 7.24 17.08 -2.03
C ARG A 120 7.28 17.40 -3.52
N GLU A 121 6.12 17.77 -4.06
CA GLU A 121 5.96 18.12 -5.47
C GLU A 121 5.01 19.32 -5.57
N ASP A 122 5.47 20.41 -6.20
CA ASP A 122 4.69 21.65 -6.36
C ASP A 122 4.03 22.17 -5.07
N GLY A 123 4.75 22.08 -3.96
CA GLY A 123 4.25 22.53 -2.66
C GLY A 123 3.31 21.56 -1.95
N ARG A 124 2.94 20.43 -2.58
CA ARG A 124 2.08 19.38 -2.04
C ARG A 124 2.88 18.18 -1.54
N SER A 125 2.34 17.49 -0.54
CA SER A 125 2.89 16.23 -0.05
C SER A 125 2.28 15.06 -0.84
N VAL A 126 3.14 14.20 -1.37
CA VAL A 126 2.77 13.03 -2.15
C VAL A 126 3.21 11.77 -1.41
N ILE A 127 2.31 10.80 -1.25
CA ILE A 127 2.62 9.47 -0.72
C ILE A 127 3.18 8.62 -1.86
N GLU A 128 4.38 8.08 -1.67
CA GLU A 128 4.99 7.14 -2.60
C GLU A 128 4.57 5.71 -2.29
N LEU A 129 4.03 5.03 -3.29
CA LEU A 129 3.52 3.67 -3.20
C LEU A 129 4.13 2.80 -4.30
N GLN A 130 4.53 1.58 -3.96
CA GLN A 130 4.93 0.57 -4.95
C GLN A 130 3.82 -0.48 -5.07
N ALA A 131 3.17 -0.58 -6.23
CA ALA A 131 2.12 -1.56 -6.44
C ALA A 131 2.68 -2.99 -6.52
N ASP A 132 2.07 -3.89 -5.76
CA ASP A 132 2.21 -5.33 -5.90
C ASP A 132 1.22 -5.86 -6.96
N SER A 133 -0.01 -5.33 -6.94
CA SER A 133 -1.08 -5.71 -7.86
C SER A 133 -2.11 -4.61 -8.06
N LEU A 134 -2.75 -4.62 -9.22
CA LEU A 134 -3.86 -3.73 -9.58
C LEU A 134 -5.15 -4.53 -9.74
N LYS A 135 -6.27 -3.89 -9.38
CA LYS A 135 -7.64 -4.38 -9.51
C LYS A 135 -8.36 -3.45 -10.50
N LEU A 136 -8.26 -3.78 -11.79
CA LEU A 136 -8.71 -3.00 -12.95
C LEU A 136 -10.08 -3.47 -13.46
#